data_AF-A0A2G5QPM2-F1
#
_entry.id   AF-A0A2G5QPM2-F1
#
_cell.length_a   1.000
_cell.length_b   1.000
_cell.length_c   1.000
_cell.angle_alpha   90.00
_cell.angle_beta   90.00
_cell.angle_gamma   90.00
#
_symmetry.space_group_name_H-M   'P 1'
#
loop_
_entity.id
_entity.type
_entity.pdbx_description
1 polymer ?
#
loop_
_entity_poly.entity_id
_entity_poly.type
_entity_poly.pdbx_seq_one_letter_code
_entity_poly.pdbx_strand_id
1 'polypeptide(L)'
;MDKLFAKFANATAKATGSPVAFLLCVAAVLVWAASGPVFKFSETWQLVINTGTTIITFLMVFLIQNTQNRDGAAVQTKLDELIRASDAQDEFMGIEKLTDKELEALHARCQKDAERSAKIAARAQAERKSRQQPKAKAATKSRAAKPKSSASPAARQRR
;
A
#
# COMPACT_ATOMS: atom_id res chain seq x y z
N MET A 1 22.40 -26.86 7.90
CA MET A 1 22.05 -26.38 9.25
C MET A 1 20.83 -25.46 9.24
N ASP A 2 20.46 -24.89 8.08
CA ASP A 2 19.44 -23.84 7.95
C ASP A 2 18.03 -24.30 8.33
N LYS A 3 17.65 -25.54 8.02
CA LYS A 3 16.30 -26.05 8.32
C LYS A 3 16.05 -26.22 9.83
N LEU A 4 17.07 -26.57 10.61
CA LEU A 4 16.95 -26.74 12.07
C LEU A 4 16.90 -25.39 12.77
N PHE A 5 17.80 -24.47 12.41
CA PHE A 5 17.77 -23.10 12.89
C PHE A 5 16.46 -22.40 12.52
N ALA A 6 16.01 -22.54 11.27
CA ALA A 6 14.75 -21.97 10.81
C ALA A 6 13.55 -22.55 11.57
N LYS A 7 13.54 -23.87 11.86
CA LYS A 7 12.45 -24.51 12.63
C LYS A 7 12.45 -24.05 14.09
N PHE A 8 13.63 -23.94 14.70
CA PHE A 8 13.81 -23.38 16.04
C PHE A 8 13.36 -21.92 16.09
N ALA A 9 13.86 -21.07 15.20
CA ALA A 9 13.49 -19.65 15.13
C ALA A 9 11.97 -19.47 14.94
N ASN A 10 11.34 -20.25 14.05
CA ASN A 10 9.89 -20.18 13.83
C ASN A 10 9.09 -20.66 15.07
N ALA A 11 9.55 -21.73 15.72
CA ALA A 11 8.91 -22.24 16.92
C ALA A 11 9.03 -21.23 18.07
N THR A 12 10.21 -20.65 18.25
CA THR A 12 10.48 -19.62 19.25
C THR A 12 9.67 -18.37 18.97
N ALA A 13 9.66 -17.85 17.73
CA ALA A 13 8.86 -16.68 17.34
C ALA A 13 7.36 -16.90 17.55
N LYS A 14 6.84 -18.09 17.21
CA LYS A 14 5.44 -18.44 17.45
C LYS A 14 5.12 -18.56 18.94
N ALA A 15 6.04 -19.09 19.73
CA ALA A 15 5.89 -19.21 21.17
C ALA A 15 5.90 -17.82 21.85
N THR A 16 6.92 -17.00 21.58
CA THR A 16 7.08 -15.66 22.17
C THR A 16 6.04 -14.65 21.70
N GLY A 17 5.48 -14.81 20.49
CA GLY A 17 4.39 -13.98 19.98
C GLY A 17 2.99 -14.36 20.50
N SER A 18 2.86 -15.42 21.31
CA SER A 18 1.55 -15.89 21.79
C SER A 18 1.04 -15.11 23.02
N PRO A 19 -0.27 -14.92 23.19
CA PRO A 19 -0.85 -14.31 24.39
C PRO A 19 -0.46 -15.03 25.70
N VAL A 20 -0.28 -16.35 25.63
CA VAL A 20 0.13 -17.18 26.77
C VAL A 20 1.57 -16.83 27.19
N ALA A 21 2.48 -16.65 26.24
CA ALA A 21 3.85 -16.24 26.56
C ALA A 21 3.90 -14.84 27.18
N PHE A 22 3.06 -13.91 26.71
CA PHE A 22 2.93 -12.60 27.34
C PHE A 22 2.48 -12.72 28.81
N LEU A 23 1.46 -13.51 29.10
CA LEU A 23 0.99 -13.75 30.47
C LEU A 23 2.09 -14.38 31.35
N LEU A 24 2.85 -15.34 30.82
CA LEU A 24 3.98 -15.94 31.53
C LEU A 24 5.09 -14.93 31.82
N CYS A 25 5.42 -14.04 30.87
CA CYS A 25 6.39 -12.96 31.08
C CYS A 25 5.91 -11.99 32.18
N VAL A 26 4.63 -11.59 32.15
CA VAL A 26 4.05 -10.73 33.19
C VAL A 26 4.11 -11.42 34.56
N ALA A 27 3.72 -12.70 34.63
CA ALA A 27 3.79 -13.47 35.87
C ALA A 27 5.24 -13.57 36.40
N ALA A 28 6.22 -13.79 35.52
CA ALA A 28 7.63 -13.84 35.89
C ALA A 28 8.12 -12.50 36.48
N VAL A 29 7.72 -11.37 35.88
CA VAL A 29 8.03 -10.03 36.41
C VAL A 29 7.38 -9.81 37.77
N LEU A 30 6.14 -10.24 37.95
CA LEU A 30 5.44 -10.13 39.24
C LEU A 30 6.11 -10.98 40.33
N VAL A 31 6.52 -12.22 40.02
CA VAL A 31 7.25 -13.09 40.94
C VAL A 31 8.60 -12.47 41.33
N TRP A 32 9.34 -11.94 40.35
CA TRP A 32 10.59 -11.23 40.62
C TRP A 32 10.35 -10.00 41.51
N ALA A 33 9.34 -9.19 41.23
CA ALA A 33 8.98 -8.03 42.05
C ALA A 33 8.62 -8.43 43.50
N ALA A 34 7.83 -9.50 43.66
CA ALA A 34 7.44 -10.04 44.96
C ALA A 34 8.62 -10.64 45.76
N SER A 35 9.69 -11.08 45.08
CA SER A 35 10.93 -11.50 45.74
C SER A 35 11.76 -10.33 46.28
N GLY A 36 11.53 -9.09 45.80
CA GLY A 36 12.29 -7.90 46.17
C GLY A 36 12.42 -7.65 47.68
N PRO A 37 11.33 -7.71 48.48
CA PRO A 37 11.37 -7.57 49.93
C PRO A 37 12.26 -8.59 50.64
N VAL A 38 12.29 -9.84 50.16
CA VAL A 38 13.15 -10.91 50.72
C VAL A 38 14.63 -10.57 50.51
N PHE A 39 14.96 -10.03 49.33
CA PHE A 39 16.32 -9.61 48.96
C PHE A 39 16.64 -8.15 49.31
N LYS A 40 15.78 -7.48 50.09
CA LYS A 40 15.91 -6.06 50.48
C LYS A 40 16.18 -5.11 49.30
N PHE A 41 15.65 -5.44 48.13
CA PHE A 41 15.88 -4.70 46.88
C PHE A 41 17.38 -4.48 46.56
N SER A 42 18.20 -5.50 46.83
CA SER A 42 19.66 -5.43 46.64
C SER A 42 20.09 -5.18 45.18
N GLU A 43 21.32 -4.68 45.01
CA GLU A 43 21.96 -4.50 43.70
C GLU A 43 21.99 -5.80 42.89
N THR A 44 22.25 -6.94 43.53
CA THR A 44 22.24 -8.25 42.85
C THR A 44 20.85 -8.62 42.34
N TRP A 45 19.80 -8.31 43.11
CA TRP A 45 18.42 -8.56 42.71
C TRP A 45 18.00 -7.73 41.48
N GLN A 46 18.44 -6.48 41.38
CA GLN A 46 18.26 -5.63 40.20
C GLN A 46 19.12 -6.09 39.02
N LEU A 47 20.37 -6.46 39.28
CA LEU A 47 21.32 -6.92 38.27
C LEU A 47 20.80 -8.15 37.51
N VAL A 48 20.15 -9.09 38.20
CA VAL A 48 19.60 -10.32 37.60
C VAL A 48 18.56 -10.01 36.53
N ILE A 49 17.58 -9.13 36.80
CA ILE A 49 16.54 -8.80 35.81
C ILE A 49 17.11 -7.97 34.66
N ASN A 50 17.99 -7.01 34.95
CA ASN A 50 18.58 -6.16 33.92
C ASN A 50 19.45 -6.98 32.97
N THR A 51 20.34 -7.82 33.53
CA THR A 51 21.23 -8.67 32.74
C THR A 51 20.44 -9.71 31.96
N GLY A 52 19.48 -10.38 32.60
CA GLY A 52 18.65 -11.40 31.95
C GLY A 52 17.81 -10.83 30.80
N THR A 53 17.12 -9.72 31.04
CA THR A 53 16.29 -9.08 30.01
C THR A 53 17.13 -8.56 28.86
N THR A 54 18.33 -8.03 29.15
CA THR A 54 19.26 -7.57 28.11
C THR A 54 19.68 -8.70 27.19
N ILE A 55 20.11 -9.84 27.74
CA ILE A 55 20.48 -11.04 26.95
C ILE A 55 19.29 -11.51 26.12
N ILE A 56 18.10 -11.65 26.72
CA ILE A 56 16.89 -12.07 26.02
C ILE A 56 16.57 -11.10 24.88
N THR A 57 16.66 -9.79 25.13
CA THR A 57 16.37 -8.76 24.12
C THR A 57 17.36 -8.82 22.98
N PHE A 58 18.66 -8.96 23.25
CA PHE A 58 19.66 -9.14 22.19
C PHE A 58 19.37 -10.38 21.34
N LEU A 59 19.08 -11.52 21.96
CA LEU A 59 18.69 -12.73 21.24
C LEU A 59 17.40 -12.53 20.44
N MET A 60 16.42 -11.82 21.03
CA MET A 60 15.14 -11.54 20.39
C MET A 60 15.31 -10.66 19.15
N VAL A 61 16.19 -9.66 19.17
CA VAL A 61 16.48 -8.83 17.99
C VAL A 61 16.95 -9.70 16.82
N PHE A 62 17.88 -10.64 17.05
CA PHE A 62 18.32 -11.57 16.01
C PHE A 62 17.21 -12.52 15.54
N LEU A 63 16.38 -13.03 16.46
CA LEU A 63 15.26 -13.90 16.11
C LEU A 63 14.19 -13.18 15.28
N ILE A 64 13.85 -11.94 15.68
CA ILE A 64 12.92 -11.08 14.96
C ILE A 64 13.48 -10.77 13.58
N GLN A 65 14.74 -10.33 13.49
CA GLN A 65 15.39 -10.02 12.20
C GLN A 65 15.40 -11.23 11.27
N ASN A 66 15.71 -12.45 11.78
CA ASN A 66 15.71 -13.66 10.96
C ASN A 66 14.30 -14.01 10.46
N THR A 67 13.29 -13.90 11.32
CA THR A 67 11.89 -14.18 10.94
C THR A 67 11.39 -13.14 9.93
N GLN A 68 11.64 -11.85 10.20
CA GLN A 68 11.28 -10.75 9.31
C GLN A 68 11.98 -10.83 7.95
N ASN A 69 13.27 -11.18 7.91
CA ASN A 69 14.01 -11.33 6.65
C ASN A 69 13.41 -12.46 5.79
N ARG A 70 13.06 -13.58 6.41
CA ARG A 70 12.48 -14.72 5.68
C ARG A 70 11.04 -14.45 5.22
N ASP A 71 10.23 -13.82 6.07
CA ASP A 71 8.86 -13.45 5.73
C ASP A 71 8.83 -12.37 4.64
N GLY A 72 9.77 -11.40 4.68
CA GLY A 72 9.96 -10.40 3.63
C GLY A 72 10.25 -11.03 2.26
N ALA A 73 11.20 -11.96 2.19
CA ALA A 73 11.51 -12.68 0.95
C ALA A 73 10.31 -13.50 0.43
N ALA A 74 9.55 -14.12 1.33
CA ALA A 74 8.36 -14.89 0.96
C ALA A 74 7.23 -13.99 0.40
N VAL A 75 7.05 -12.79 0.95
CA VAL A 75 6.09 -11.80 0.44
C VAL A 75 6.53 -11.32 -0.95
N GLN A 76 7.81 -11.00 -1.14
CA GLN A 76 8.36 -10.59 -2.44
C GLN A 76 8.12 -11.67 -3.51
N THR A 77 8.44 -12.94 -3.22
CA THR A 77 8.22 -14.03 -4.18
C THR A 77 6.74 -14.20 -4.56
N LYS A 78 5.82 -14.02 -3.59
CA LYS A 78 4.38 -14.06 -3.86
C LYS A 78 3.91 -12.88 -4.73
N LEU A 79 4.47 -11.69 -4.51
CA LEU A 79 4.18 -10.52 -5.32
C LEU A 79 4.73 -10.67 -6.74
N ASP A 80 5.95 -11.19 -6.88
CA ASP A 80 6.54 -11.47 -8.19
C ASP A 80 5.67 -12.45 -9.00
N GLU A 81 5.16 -13.51 -8.37
CA GLU A 81 4.26 -14.45 -9.05
C GLU A 81 2.94 -13.80 -9.47
N LEU A 82 2.39 -12.89 -8.66
CA LEU A 82 1.17 -12.14 -9.02
C LEU A 82 1.41 -11.17 -10.17
N ILE A 83 2.56 -10.49 -10.20
CA ILE A 83 2.96 -9.61 -11.31
C ILE A 83 3.06 -10.45 -12.58
N ARG A 84 3.81 -11.56 -12.53
CA ARG A 84 4.01 -12.50 -13.65
C ARG A 84 2.71 -13.09 -14.20
N ALA A 85 1.73 -13.35 -13.34
CA ALA A 85 0.44 -13.91 -13.72
C ALA A 85 -0.58 -12.85 -14.20
N SER A 86 -0.24 -11.57 -14.11
CA SER A 86 -1.10 -10.45 -14.46
C SER A 86 -0.61 -9.71 -15.71
N ASP A 87 -1.38 -8.74 -16.20
CA ASP A 87 -0.98 -7.84 -17.30
C ASP A 87 -0.10 -6.67 -16.79
N ALA A 88 0.52 -6.85 -15.62
CA ALA A 88 1.46 -5.89 -15.04
C ALA A 88 2.83 -6.01 -15.73
N GLN A 89 3.62 -4.93 -15.70
CA GLN A 89 4.93 -4.94 -16.34
C GLN A 89 5.92 -5.76 -15.50
N ASP A 90 6.54 -6.77 -16.14
CA ASP A 90 7.57 -7.62 -15.55
C ASP A 90 8.79 -6.84 -14.99
N GLU A 91 8.98 -5.59 -15.43
CA GLU A 91 10.02 -4.67 -14.93
C GLU A 91 9.87 -4.37 -13.42
N PHE A 92 8.70 -4.62 -12.82
CA PHE A 92 8.47 -4.49 -11.38
C PHE A 92 8.78 -5.75 -10.55
N MET A 93 9.10 -6.88 -11.19
CA MET A 93 9.55 -8.06 -10.44
C MET A 93 10.97 -7.86 -9.89
N GLY A 94 11.18 -8.23 -8.63
CA GLY A 94 12.51 -8.18 -8.02
C GLY A 94 13.06 -6.78 -7.78
N ILE A 95 12.19 -5.75 -7.70
CA ILE A 95 12.60 -4.36 -7.49
C ILE A 95 13.40 -4.13 -6.20
N GLU A 96 13.28 -5.01 -5.21
CA GLU A 96 14.04 -4.96 -3.95
C GLU A 96 15.56 -5.15 -4.15
N LYS A 97 15.97 -5.68 -5.30
CA LYS A 97 17.38 -5.93 -5.65
C LYS A 97 18.01 -4.74 -6.36
N LEU A 98 17.21 -3.76 -6.77
CA LEU A 98 17.71 -2.54 -7.41
C LEU A 98 18.50 -1.72 -6.40
N THR A 99 19.56 -1.06 -6.87
CA THR A 99 20.22 -0.03 -6.08
C THR A 99 19.30 1.18 -5.90
N ASP A 100 19.55 2.00 -4.89
CA ASP A 100 18.75 3.23 -4.64
C ASP A 100 18.66 4.13 -5.89
N LYS A 101 19.74 4.22 -6.67
CA LYS A 101 19.77 5.02 -7.91
C LYS A 101 18.89 4.42 -9.00
N GLU A 102 18.88 3.10 -9.13
CA GLU A 102 18.06 2.41 -10.13
C GLU A 102 16.58 2.47 -9.74
N LEU A 103 16.27 2.30 -8.45
CA LEU A 103 14.91 2.42 -7.92
C LEU A 103 14.36 3.84 -8.12
N GLU A 104 15.16 4.87 -7.85
CA GLU A 104 14.79 6.27 -8.12
C GLU A 104 14.56 6.53 -9.62
N ALA A 105 15.41 5.96 -10.48
CA ALA A 105 15.24 6.07 -11.93
C ALA A 105 13.94 5.40 -12.42
N LEU A 106 13.60 4.23 -11.88
CA LEU A 106 12.36 3.52 -12.17
C LEU A 106 11.14 4.32 -11.70
N HIS A 107 11.20 4.88 -10.48
CA HIS A 107 10.14 5.72 -9.92
C HIS A 107 9.92 6.98 -10.77
N ALA A 108 11.00 7.65 -11.19
CA ALA A 108 10.92 8.82 -12.06
C ALA A 108 10.33 8.51 -13.44
N ARG A 109 10.58 7.30 -14.00
CA ARG A 109 9.95 6.85 -15.24
C ARG A 109 8.45 6.62 -15.05
N CYS A 110 8.05 5.91 -13.98
CA CYS A 110 6.65 5.66 -13.65
C CYS A 110 5.85 6.96 -13.52
N GLN A 111 6.40 7.95 -12.83
CA GLN A 111 5.76 9.26 -12.68
C GLN A 111 5.57 9.96 -14.04
N LYS A 112 6.60 9.95 -14.90
CA LYS A 112 6.53 10.53 -16.24
C LYS A 112 5.47 9.84 -17.10
N ASP A 113 5.37 8.51 -17.04
CA ASP A 113 4.41 7.74 -17.81
C ASP A 113 2.97 7.96 -17.31
N ALA A 114 2.78 8.04 -15.98
CA ALA A 114 1.50 8.40 -15.38
C ALA A 114 1.05 9.81 -15.79
N GLU A 115 1.95 10.79 -15.74
CA GLU A 115 1.66 12.15 -16.21
C GLU A 115 1.31 12.20 -17.70
N ARG A 116 2.05 11.46 -18.54
CA ARG A 116 1.80 11.38 -19.98
C ARG A 116 0.41 10.82 -20.24
N SER A 117 0.05 9.73 -19.56
CA SER A 117 -1.25 9.08 -19.67
C SER A 117 -2.38 10.00 -19.20
N ALA A 118 -2.20 10.71 -18.09
CA ALA A 118 -3.16 11.70 -17.60
C ALA A 118 -3.36 12.87 -18.59
N LYS A 119 -2.28 13.40 -19.18
CA LYS A 119 -2.34 14.46 -20.20
C LYS A 119 -3.09 13.99 -21.46
N ILE A 120 -2.85 12.75 -21.90
CA ILE A 120 -3.55 12.15 -23.04
C ILE A 120 -5.06 12.00 -22.73
N ALA A 121 -5.40 11.46 -21.55
CA ALA A 121 -6.77 11.32 -21.11
C ALA A 121 -7.50 12.68 -21.03
N ALA A 122 -6.84 13.71 -20.48
CA ALA A 122 -7.39 15.07 -20.40
C ALA A 122 -7.66 15.67 -21.79
N ARG A 123 -6.71 15.51 -22.74
CA ARG A 123 -6.90 15.96 -24.13
C ARG A 123 -8.05 15.23 -24.82
N ALA A 124 -8.13 13.91 -24.67
CA ALA A 124 -9.23 13.12 -25.22
C ALA A 124 -10.60 13.54 -24.64
N GLN A 125 -10.66 13.87 -23.34
CA GLN A 125 -11.87 14.39 -22.72
C GLN A 125 -12.24 15.79 -23.22
N ALA A 126 -11.26 16.68 -23.38
CA ALA A 126 -11.48 18.03 -23.91
C ALA A 126 -12.01 17.98 -25.35
N GLU A 127 -11.46 17.10 -26.19
CA GLU A 127 -11.93 16.91 -27.56
C GLU A 127 -13.34 16.29 -27.62
N ARG A 128 -13.65 15.31 -26.74
CA ARG A 128 -15.01 14.77 -26.62
C ARG A 128 -16.03 15.83 -26.21
N LYS A 129 -15.68 16.71 -25.26
CA LYS A 129 -16.53 17.84 -24.85
C LYS A 129 -16.73 18.84 -26.00
N SER A 130 -15.68 19.14 -26.78
CA SER A 130 -15.78 20.06 -27.91
C SER A 130 -16.61 19.47 -29.06
N ARG A 131 -16.58 18.14 -29.28
CA ARG A 131 -17.40 17.41 -30.27
C ARG A 131 -18.86 17.20 -29.84
N GLN A 132 -19.20 17.31 -28.56
CA GLN A 132 -20.60 17.24 -28.07
C GLN A 132 -21.33 18.60 -28.13
N GLN A 133 -20.61 19.72 -27.98
CA GLN A 133 -21.17 21.07 -28.13
C GLN A 133 -21.67 21.51 -29.53
N PRO A 134 -21.22 20.98 -30.69
CA PRO A 134 -21.64 21.48 -32.00
C PRO A 134 -23.11 21.16 -32.29
N LYS A 135 -23.61 20.01 -31.81
CA LYS A 135 -25.03 19.62 -31.99
C LYS A 135 -25.99 20.51 -31.19
N ALA A 136 -25.59 20.98 -30.00
CA ALA A 136 -26.41 21.87 -29.19
C ALA A 136 -26.52 23.30 -29.76
N LYS A 137 -25.43 23.83 -30.35
CA LYS A 137 -25.44 25.19 -30.95
C LYS A 137 -26.14 25.24 -32.32
N ALA A 138 -26.10 24.17 -33.11
CA ALA A 138 -26.81 24.10 -34.40
C ALA A 138 -28.34 24.07 -34.24
N ALA A 139 -28.86 23.35 -33.23
CA ALA A 139 -30.29 23.30 -32.93
C ALA A 139 -30.85 24.67 -32.48
N THR A 140 -30.06 25.46 -31.74
CA THR A 140 -30.48 26.78 -31.25
C THR A 140 -30.46 27.85 -32.35
N LYS A 141 -29.51 27.78 -33.30
CA LYS A 141 -29.42 28.78 -34.39
C LYS A 141 -30.50 28.61 -35.45
N SER A 142 -30.98 27.39 -35.69
CA SER A 142 -32.07 27.13 -36.64
C SER A 142 -33.43 27.66 -36.16
N ARG A 143 -33.65 27.77 -34.84
CA ARG A 143 -34.92 28.27 -34.27
C ARG A 143 -35.03 29.81 -34.23
N ALA A 144 -33.93 30.54 -34.40
CA ALA A 144 -33.89 31.99 -34.32
C ALA A 144 -34.07 32.71 -35.68
N ALA A 145 -34.03 31.98 -36.80
CA ALA A 145 -34.01 32.55 -38.15
C ALA A 145 -35.35 32.43 -38.93
N LYS A 146 -36.49 32.46 -38.25
CA LYS A 146 -37.80 32.53 -38.93
C LYS A 146 -38.34 33.96 -38.82
N PRO A 147 -38.30 34.79 -39.88
CA PRO A 147 -38.91 36.11 -39.84
C PRO A 147 -40.44 35.96 -39.83
N LYS A 148 -41.10 36.69 -38.92
CA LYS A 148 -42.55 36.88 -38.93
C LYS A 148 -42.90 37.73 -40.15
N SER A 149 -43.28 37.08 -41.26
CA SER A 149 -44.03 37.72 -42.34
C SER A 149 -45.51 37.54 -42.07
N SER A 150 -46.16 38.61 -41.62
CA SER A 150 -47.60 38.72 -41.46
C SER A 150 -48.31 38.68 -42.81
N ALA A 151 -49.39 37.91 -42.85
CA ALA A 151 -50.18 37.55 -44.02
C ALA A 151 -50.99 38.70 -44.65
N SER A 152 -51.06 38.73 -45.99
CA SER A 152 -52.27 38.84 -46.83
C SER A 152 -51.84 38.73 -48.31
N PRO A 153 -52.58 38.08 -49.25
CA PRO A 153 -53.90 38.58 -49.65
C PRO A 153 -54.96 37.51 -50.02
N ALA A 154 -56.23 37.94 -49.90
CA ALA A 154 -57.39 37.66 -50.76
C ALA A 154 -57.63 36.23 -51.29
N ALA A 155 -58.70 35.60 -50.79
CA ALA A 155 -59.40 34.52 -51.49
C ALA A 155 -60.87 34.92 -51.75
N ARG A 156 -61.18 34.95 -53.04
CA ARG A 156 -62.44 35.19 -53.73
C ARG A 156 -63.35 33.96 -53.60
N GLN A 157 -64.57 34.14 -53.09
CA GLN A 157 -65.70 33.20 -53.24
C GLN A 157 -66.99 34.05 -53.23
N ARG A 158 -67.58 34.37 -54.39
CA ARG A 158 -68.72 33.65 -55.02
C ARG A 158 -69.81 33.23 -54.02
N ARG A 159 -70.77 34.11 -53.74
CA ARG A 159 -72.15 34.10 -54.25
C ARG A 159 -72.92 35.28 -53.69
#